data_AF-A0A851ULP7-F1
#
_entry.id   AF-A0A851ULP7-F1
#
_cell.length_a   1.000
_cell.length_b   1.000
_cell.length_c   1.000
_cell.angle_alpha   90.00
_cell.angle_beta   90.00
_cell.angle_gamma   90.00
#
_symmetry.space_group_name_H-M   'P 1'
#
loop_
_entity.id
_entity.type
_entity.pdbx_description
1 polymer ?
#
loop_
_entity_poly.entity_id
_entity_poly.type
_entity_poly.pdbx_seq_one_letter_code
_entity_poly.pdbx_strand_id
1 'polypeptide(L)'
;LGSSRRKQLREGSVEAPAPALSPAEEPPWASETVQRVQHLLSLRDTEQAGVVTRSDVQKLQEEGLPCSREELELVFDGLDAAGTGRLGTEEFMAGLRQFLSSQKAAREHRRRKTASRRVRLLLPSPALEGAGSEEHRHFTAFMEQLATDNLSEEQEIWQLWVKLRQDEPQLLDNLEAFLAKMRQRIQEARSEKEALEQTLNKRVAEHNKDVQQLCELLEQQIQQQQLRLQQQSTVRSQQHGEELQRVLDASEREVQRLVTAQMELERRCRSLHSSQQVTSTENQQLQESNQALEQHLQHLHQQLQHTQGCLRTVRAT
;
A
#
# COMPACT_ATOMS: atom_id res chain seq x y z
N LEU A 1 7.13 -4.00 39.28
CA LEU A 1 8.59 -4.22 39.46
C LEU A 1 8.89 -5.55 38.77
N GLY A 2 9.11 -5.57 37.45
CA GLY A 2 10.40 -5.26 36.82
C GLY A 2 11.30 -6.52 36.90
N SER A 3 12.01 -6.99 35.89
CA SER A 3 12.25 -6.55 34.52
C SER A 3 13.08 -7.68 33.85
N SER A 4 13.01 -7.76 32.52
CA SER A 4 14.16 -8.02 31.66
C SER A 4 15.00 -9.29 31.84
N ARG A 5 14.68 -10.32 31.05
CA ARG A 5 15.71 -11.14 30.40
C ARG A 5 15.89 -10.66 28.97
N ARG A 6 16.57 -9.52 28.81
CA ARG A 6 17.18 -9.11 27.55
C ARG A 6 18.65 -8.80 27.84
N LYS A 7 19.50 -9.41 27.02
CA LYS A 7 20.84 -8.97 26.61
C LYS A 7 21.97 -9.08 27.64
N GLN A 8 22.93 -9.92 27.28
CA GLN A 8 24.38 -9.68 27.16
C GLN A 8 24.95 -11.03 26.70
N LEU A 9 25.80 -11.22 25.68
CA LEU A 9 26.71 -10.41 24.85
C LEU A 9 27.03 -11.36 23.66
N ARG A 10 26.75 -11.07 22.38
CA ARG A 10 27.62 -10.35 21.40
C ARG A 10 29.10 -10.46 21.79
N GLU A 11 29.97 -11.16 21.07
CA GLU A 11 30.43 -10.81 19.72
C GLU A 11 31.51 -11.84 19.30
N GLY A 12 31.59 -12.20 18.02
CA GLY A 12 32.75 -12.94 17.48
C GLY A 12 32.43 -13.88 16.31
N SER A 13 32.37 -13.31 15.11
CA SER A 13 32.79 -13.81 13.77
C SER A 13 32.75 -15.34 13.53
N VAL A 14 32.11 -15.87 12.50
CA VAL A 14 32.25 -15.54 11.07
C VAL A 14 31.00 -16.06 10.36
N GLU A 15 30.36 -15.17 9.62
CA GLU A 15 29.29 -15.45 8.67
C GLU A 15 29.88 -16.27 7.50
N ALA A 16 29.63 -17.57 7.50
CA ALA A 16 29.93 -18.43 6.35
C ALA A 16 28.78 -18.28 5.33
N PRO A 17 29.06 -17.83 4.10
CA PRO A 17 28.03 -17.64 3.10
C PRO A 17 27.44 -18.99 2.68
N ALA A 18 26.14 -18.98 2.44
CA ALA A 18 25.43 -20.04 1.73
C ALA A 18 26.27 -20.49 0.52
N PRO A 19 26.35 -21.80 0.22
CA PRO A 19 27.15 -22.30 -0.88
C PRO A 19 26.65 -21.64 -2.15
N ALA A 20 27.51 -20.78 -2.71
CA ALA A 20 27.33 -20.20 -4.03
C ALA A 20 26.98 -21.34 -4.98
N LEU A 21 25.86 -21.18 -5.69
CA LEU A 21 25.55 -22.01 -6.84
C LEU A 21 26.81 -22.11 -7.69
N SER A 22 27.31 -23.34 -7.84
CA SER A 22 28.38 -23.69 -8.76
C SER A 22 28.16 -22.97 -10.10
N PRO A 23 29.22 -22.51 -10.78
CA PRO A 23 29.08 -21.87 -12.08
C PRO A 23 28.39 -22.89 -12.99
N ALA A 24 27.11 -22.66 -13.27
CA ALA A 24 26.37 -23.45 -14.21
C ALA A 24 27.15 -23.38 -15.51
N GLU A 25 27.69 -24.52 -15.97
CA GLU A 25 28.33 -24.61 -17.26
C GLU A 25 27.44 -23.92 -18.28
N GLU A 26 27.93 -22.79 -18.81
CA GLU A 26 27.22 -22.06 -19.83
C GLU A 26 27.05 -22.99 -21.02
N PRO A 27 25.82 -23.18 -21.52
CA PRO A 27 25.63 -23.94 -22.73
C PRO A 27 26.48 -23.29 -23.84
N PRO A 28 27.29 -24.05 -24.61
CA PRO A 28 28.15 -23.47 -25.65
C PRO A 28 27.34 -22.64 -26.66
N TRP A 29 26.10 -23.04 -26.94
CA TRP A 29 25.18 -22.29 -27.80
C TRP A 29 24.70 -20.96 -27.19
N ALA A 30 24.58 -20.86 -25.86
CA ALA A 30 24.18 -19.62 -25.19
C ALA A 30 25.32 -18.60 -25.23
N SER A 31 26.56 -19.06 -25.04
CA SER A 31 27.75 -18.23 -25.21
C SER A 31 27.93 -17.81 -26.68
N GLU A 32 27.67 -18.70 -27.64
CA GLU A 32 27.67 -18.36 -29.08
C GLU A 32 26.61 -17.32 -29.45
N THR A 33 25.39 -17.42 -28.91
CA THR A 33 24.33 -16.44 -29.20
C THR A 33 24.60 -15.09 -28.57
N VAL A 34 25.12 -15.08 -27.34
CA VAL A 34 25.51 -13.85 -26.65
C VAL A 34 26.69 -13.19 -27.39
N GLN A 35 27.69 -13.96 -27.84
CA GLN A 35 28.79 -13.43 -28.66
C GLN A 35 28.33 -12.88 -30.01
N ARG A 36 27.36 -13.52 -30.67
CA ARG A 36 26.75 -12.98 -31.90
C ARG A 36 26.04 -11.66 -31.64
N VAL A 37 25.23 -11.58 -30.58
CA VAL A 37 24.58 -10.33 -30.18
C VAL A 37 25.61 -9.24 -29.85
N GLN A 38 26.70 -9.59 -29.16
CA GLN A 38 27.81 -8.68 -28.87
C GLN A 38 28.43 -8.13 -30.16
N HIS A 39 28.73 -9.00 -31.11
CA HIS A 39 29.33 -8.61 -32.39
C HIS A 39 28.40 -7.68 -33.20
N LEU A 40 27.10 -7.97 -33.21
CA LEU A 40 26.10 -7.13 -33.88
C LEU A 40 25.89 -5.77 -33.21
N LEU A 41 26.00 -5.72 -31.88
CA LEU A 41 25.98 -4.46 -31.14
C LEU A 41 27.29 -3.67 -31.37
N SER A 42 28.45 -4.31 -31.37
CA SER A 42 29.76 -3.67 -31.61
C SER A 42 29.94 -3.14 -33.03
N LEU A 43 29.42 -3.83 -34.06
CA LEU A 43 29.44 -3.34 -35.44
C LEU A 43 28.65 -2.05 -35.63
N ARG A 44 27.77 -1.75 -34.68
CA ARG A 44 26.78 -0.69 -34.79
C ARG A 44 27.04 0.47 -33.83
N ASP A 45 28.05 0.33 -32.98
CA ASP A 45 28.44 1.27 -31.92
C ASP A 45 29.34 2.40 -32.46
N THR A 46 28.91 3.07 -33.54
CA THR A 46 29.64 4.25 -34.06
C THR A 46 29.09 5.58 -33.53
N GLU A 47 27.85 5.65 -33.02
CA GLU A 47 27.25 6.93 -32.56
C GLU A 47 26.54 6.90 -31.19
N GLN A 48 26.44 5.76 -30.49
CA GLN A 48 25.71 5.67 -29.22
C GLN A 48 26.33 4.66 -28.24
N ALA A 49 27.56 4.98 -27.83
CA ALA A 49 28.38 4.22 -26.90
C ALA A 49 27.56 3.68 -25.70
N GLY A 50 27.21 2.40 -25.78
CA GLY A 50 26.71 1.61 -24.65
C GLY A 50 25.21 1.57 -24.40
N VAL A 51 24.33 2.03 -25.32
CA VAL A 51 22.86 1.98 -25.11
C VAL A 51 22.15 1.14 -26.18
N VAL A 52 21.42 0.11 -25.74
CA VAL A 52 20.51 -0.73 -26.53
C VAL A 52 19.09 -0.17 -26.43
N THR A 53 18.47 0.13 -27.56
CA THR A 53 17.07 0.58 -27.67
C THR A 53 16.14 -0.52 -28.18
N ARG A 54 14.83 -0.37 -28.04
CA ARG A 54 13.84 -1.37 -28.52
C ARG A 54 13.95 -1.66 -30.02
N SER A 55 14.28 -0.64 -30.81
CA SER A 55 14.56 -0.77 -32.25
C SER A 55 15.75 -1.69 -32.53
N ASP A 56 16.65 -1.84 -31.56
CA ASP A 56 17.89 -2.60 -31.69
C ASP A 56 17.63 -4.08 -31.50
N VAL A 57 16.77 -4.39 -30.53
CA VAL A 57 16.27 -5.74 -30.29
C VAL A 57 15.48 -6.26 -31.50
N GLN A 58 14.73 -5.40 -32.18
CA GLN A 58 13.98 -5.78 -33.38
C GLN A 58 14.90 -6.06 -34.58
N LYS A 59 15.97 -5.28 -34.77
CA LYS A 59 16.95 -5.53 -35.83
C LYS A 59 17.79 -6.78 -35.57
N LEU A 60 18.14 -7.04 -34.30
CA LEU A 60 18.80 -8.29 -33.89
C LEU A 60 17.97 -9.54 -34.24
N GLN A 61 16.64 -9.43 -34.24
CA GLN A 61 15.76 -10.51 -34.68
C GLN A 61 15.83 -10.75 -36.20
N GLU A 62 15.89 -9.68 -37.00
CA GLU A 62 15.95 -9.74 -38.47
C GLU A 62 17.22 -10.45 -38.97
N GLU A 63 18.29 -10.43 -38.17
CA GLU A 63 19.57 -11.09 -38.47
C GLU A 63 19.64 -12.58 -38.06
N GLY A 64 18.50 -13.18 -37.68
CA GLY A 64 18.37 -14.64 -37.58
C GLY A 64 18.90 -15.25 -36.29
N LEU A 65 18.70 -14.57 -35.15
CA LEU A 65 19.00 -15.15 -33.84
C LEU A 65 18.06 -16.33 -33.52
N PRO A 66 18.54 -17.34 -32.78
CA PRO A 66 17.72 -18.49 -32.35
C PRO A 66 16.74 -18.17 -31.19
N CYS A 67 16.42 -16.90 -30.99
CA CYS A 67 15.41 -16.42 -30.05
C CYS A 67 14.22 -15.88 -30.86
N SER A 68 13.00 -16.02 -30.33
CA SER A 68 11.85 -15.36 -30.94
C SER A 68 11.82 -13.87 -30.59
N ARG A 69 11.14 -13.09 -31.42
CA ARG A 69 10.92 -11.65 -31.19
C ARG A 69 10.34 -11.38 -29.81
N GLU A 70 9.34 -12.18 -29.43
CA GLU A 70 8.62 -12.09 -28.15
C GLU A 70 9.54 -12.37 -26.97
N GLU A 71 10.46 -13.33 -27.11
CA GLU A 71 11.42 -13.68 -26.06
C GLU A 71 12.44 -12.55 -25.83
N LEU A 72 12.92 -11.92 -26.90
CA LEU A 72 13.87 -10.81 -26.80
C LEU A 72 13.21 -9.52 -26.28
N GLU A 73 11.96 -9.24 -26.68
CA GLU A 73 11.17 -8.13 -26.14
C GLU A 73 10.85 -8.33 -24.64
N LEU A 74 10.55 -9.57 -24.22
CA LEU A 74 10.32 -9.88 -22.80
C LEU A 74 11.57 -9.70 -21.93
N VAL A 75 12.75 -10.07 -22.44
CA VAL A 75 14.03 -9.82 -21.76
C VAL A 75 14.30 -8.33 -21.65
N PHE A 76 14.02 -7.56 -22.71
CA PHE A 76 14.19 -6.12 -22.70
C PHE A 76 13.23 -5.44 -21.71
N ASP A 77 11.94 -5.76 -21.74
CA ASP A 77 10.92 -5.19 -20.85
C ASP A 77 11.15 -5.58 -19.38
N GLY A 78 11.70 -6.78 -19.12
CA GLY A 78 12.05 -7.23 -17.78
C GLY A 78 13.27 -6.53 -17.18
N LEU A 79 14.20 -6.08 -18.02
CA LEU A 79 15.39 -5.34 -17.60
C LEU A 79 15.12 -3.82 -17.56
N ASP A 80 14.25 -3.31 -18.42
CA ASP A 80 13.84 -1.90 -18.47
C ASP A 80 12.62 -1.65 -17.55
N ALA A 81 12.74 -2.02 -16.28
CA ALA A 81 11.69 -1.79 -15.28
C ALA A 81 11.35 -0.30 -15.08
N ALA A 82 12.26 0.60 -15.49
CA ALA A 82 12.08 2.04 -15.47
C ALA A 82 11.34 2.58 -16.72
N GLY A 83 11.08 1.75 -17.74
CA GLY A 83 10.34 2.11 -18.95
C GLY A 83 11.02 3.20 -19.78
N THR A 84 12.34 3.27 -19.73
CA THR A 84 13.14 4.33 -20.35
C THR A 84 13.39 4.09 -21.84
N GLY A 85 13.11 2.87 -22.33
CA GLY A 85 13.34 2.44 -23.71
C GLY A 85 14.82 2.30 -24.07
N ARG A 86 15.70 2.31 -23.07
CA ARG A 86 17.16 2.36 -23.18
C ARG A 86 17.78 1.44 -22.13
N LEU A 87 18.59 0.48 -22.55
CA LEU A 87 19.32 -0.42 -21.66
C LEU A 87 20.82 -0.33 -21.90
N GLY A 88 21.64 -0.50 -20.87
CA GLY A 88 23.07 -0.67 -21.07
C GLY A 88 23.36 -1.91 -21.90
N THR A 89 24.35 -1.85 -22.81
CA THR A 89 24.78 -3.03 -23.59
C THR A 89 25.18 -4.20 -22.69
N GLU A 90 25.92 -3.92 -21.62
CA GLU A 90 26.34 -4.92 -20.62
C GLU A 90 25.15 -5.48 -19.82
N GLU A 91 24.17 -4.63 -19.47
CA GLU A 91 22.96 -5.03 -18.74
C GLU A 91 22.08 -5.96 -19.57
N PHE A 92 21.87 -5.60 -20.85
CA PHE A 92 21.14 -6.43 -21.80
C PHE A 92 21.83 -7.77 -22.05
N MET A 93 23.15 -7.77 -22.21
CA MET A 93 23.97 -8.97 -22.41
C MET A 93 23.95 -9.92 -21.21
N ALA A 94 24.02 -9.37 -19.99
CA ALA A 94 23.91 -10.15 -18.76
C ALA A 94 22.52 -10.76 -18.59
N GLY A 95 21.46 -9.99 -18.84
CA GLY A 95 20.09 -10.47 -18.75
C GLY A 95 19.74 -11.50 -19.83
N LEU A 96 20.25 -11.34 -21.06
CA LEU A 96 20.11 -12.34 -22.12
C LEU A 96 20.80 -13.67 -21.73
N ARG A 97 22.00 -13.60 -21.17
CA ARG A 97 22.73 -14.78 -20.67
C ARG A 97 21.96 -15.52 -19.56
N GLN A 98 21.35 -14.77 -18.63
CA GLN A 98 20.51 -15.33 -17.57
C GLN A 98 19.21 -15.93 -18.12
N PHE A 99 18.61 -15.31 -19.13
CA PHE A 99 17.42 -15.82 -19.79
C PHE A 99 17.69 -17.13 -20.54
N LEU A 100 18.78 -17.21 -21.29
CA LEU A 100 19.17 -18.40 -22.03
C LEU A 100 19.54 -19.57 -21.12
N SER A 101 20.14 -19.30 -19.96
CA SER A 101 20.44 -20.33 -18.95
C SER A 101 19.19 -20.83 -18.23
N SER A 102 18.22 -19.95 -17.94
CA SER A 102 16.95 -20.35 -17.30
C SER A 102 16.01 -21.13 -18.24
N GLN A 103 16.08 -20.88 -19.56
CA GLN A 103 15.33 -21.63 -20.58
C GLN A 103 15.79 -23.09 -20.78
N LYS A 104 16.89 -23.53 -20.15
CA LYS A 104 17.44 -24.90 -20.27
C LYS A 104 16.40 -25.98 -19.96
N ALA A 105 15.60 -25.82 -18.90
CA ALA A 105 14.58 -26.79 -18.51
C ALA A 105 13.37 -26.83 -19.47
N ALA A 106 12.94 -25.67 -19.98
CA ALA A 106 11.77 -25.56 -20.86
C ALA A 106 12.08 -26.07 -22.28
N ARG A 107 13.28 -25.77 -22.82
CA ARG A 107 13.69 -26.20 -24.16
C ARG A 107 14.10 -27.67 -24.22
N GLU A 108 14.68 -28.23 -23.17
CA GLU A 108 14.97 -29.68 -23.10
C GLU A 108 13.68 -30.51 -23.14
N HIS A 109 12.61 -30.04 -22.50
CA HIS A 109 11.27 -30.63 -22.60
C HIS A 109 10.68 -30.50 -24.03
N ARG A 110 10.93 -29.38 -24.72
CA ARG A 110 10.52 -29.18 -26.13
C ARG A 110 11.30 -30.09 -27.10
N ARG A 111 12.58 -30.31 -26.84
CA ARG A 111 13.47 -31.19 -27.65
C ARG A 111 13.13 -32.68 -27.46
N ARG A 112 12.71 -33.09 -26.25
CA ARG A 112 12.17 -34.43 -25.99
C ARG A 112 10.82 -34.65 -26.70
N LYS A 113 9.97 -33.62 -26.81
CA LYS A 113 8.71 -33.68 -27.59
C LYS A 113 8.94 -33.76 -29.10
N THR A 114 9.96 -33.11 -29.65
CA THR A 114 10.29 -33.23 -31.08
C THR A 114 11.07 -34.49 -31.43
N ALA A 115 11.84 -35.06 -30.49
CA ALA A 115 12.47 -36.38 -30.64
C ALA A 115 11.46 -37.55 -30.58
N SER A 116 10.28 -37.33 -29.97
CA SER A 116 9.15 -38.28 -29.99
C SER A 116 8.33 -38.21 -31.29
N ARG A 117 8.83 -37.57 -32.33
CA ARG A 117 8.34 -37.76 -33.70
C ARG A 117 8.80 -39.15 -34.15
N ARG A 118 8.02 -40.15 -33.72
CA ARG A 118 8.13 -41.55 -34.12
C ARG A 118 8.47 -41.60 -35.61
N VAL A 119 9.53 -42.33 -35.94
CA VAL A 119 9.74 -42.81 -37.30
C VAL A 119 8.42 -43.46 -37.71
N ARG A 120 7.67 -42.80 -38.59
CA ARG A 120 6.54 -43.44 -39.27
C ARG A 120 7.17 -44.56 -40.09
N LEU A 121 7.11 -45.79 -39.56
CA LEU A 121 7.16 -46.96 -40.41
C LEU A 121 5.90 -46.88 -41.26
N LEU A 122 6.04 -46.26 -42.43
CA LEU A 122 5.01 -46.23 -43.45
C LEU A 122 4.97 -47.65 -44.04
N LEU A 123 4.35 -48.58 -43.30
CA LEU A 123 4.02 -49.89 -43.82
C LEU A 123 2.82 -49.69 -44.76
N PRO A 124 2.88 -50.14 -46.02
CA PRO A 124 1.74 -50.06 -46.91
C PRO A 124 0.55 -50.83 -46.30
N SER A 125 -0.54 -50.12 -46.04
CA SER A 125 -1.83 -50.73 -45.70
C SER A 125 -2.28 -51.56 -46.90
N PRO A 126 -2.53 -52.88 -46.78
CA PRO A 126 -3.45 -53.51 -47.72
C PRO A 126 -4.81 -52.84 -47.50
N ALA A 127 -5.46 -52.46 -48.59
CA ALA A 127 -6.84 -52.00 -48.56
C ALA A 127 -7.68 -53.11 -47.91
N LEU A 128 -8.12 -52.89 -46.68
CA LEU A 128 -8.97 -53.81 -45.95
C LEU A 128 -10.43 -53.59 -46.39
N GLU A 129 -10.68 -53.83 -47.68
CA GLU A 129 -12.03 -54.13 -48.16
C GLU A 129 -12.35 -55.57 -47.68
N GLY A 130 -13.25 -55.71 -46.70
CA GLY A 130 -13.88 -57.01 -46.44
C GLY A 130 -13.79 -57.60 -45.02
N ALA A 131 -13.86 -56.79 -43.96
CA ALA A 131 -14.39 -57.26 -42.67
C ALA A 131 -15.73 -56.54 -42.45
N GLY A 132 -16.82 -57.31 -42.29
CA GLY A 132 -18.19 -56.88 -42.56
C GLY A 132 -18.61 -55.60 -41.82
N SER A 133 -19.48 -54.80 -42.47
CA SER A 133 -20.17 -53.64 -41.88
C SER A 133 -20.79 -53.95 -40.51
N GLU A 134 -21.13 -55.22 -40.26
CA GLU A 134 -21.64 -55.69 -38.98
C GLU A 134 -20.57 -55.75 -37.89
N GLU A 135 -19.34 -56.18 -38.18
CA GLU A 135 -18.26 -56.28 -37.17
C GLU A 135 -17.74 -54.91 -36.77
N HIS A 136 -17.58 -54.00 -37.74
CA HIS A 136 -17.30 -52.61 -37.43
C HIS A 136 -18.40 -52.03 -36.56
N ARG A 137 -19.68 -52.36 -36.81
CA ARG A 137 -20.82 -51.94 -35.98
C ARG A 137 -20.80 -52.55 -34.57
N HIS A 138 -20.39 -53.81 -34.41
CA HIS A 138 -20.21 -54.43 -33.09
C HIS A 138 -19.07 -53.75 -32.32
N PHE A 139 -17.95 -53.47 -32.98
CA PHE A 139 -16.84 -52.74 -32.39
C PHE A 139 -17.20 -51.30 -32.06
N THR A 140 -17.87 -50.56 -32.96
CA THR A 140 -18.31 -49.19 -32.66
C THR A 140 -19.34 -49.18 -31.54
N ALA A 141 -20.29 -50.13 -31.51
CA ALA A 141 -21.21 -50.25 -30.39
C ALA A 141 -20.48 -50.59 -29.07
N PHE A 142 -19.43 -51.42 -29.12
CA PHE A 142 -18.60 -51.72 -27.97
C PHE A 142 -17.75 -50.52 -27.52
N MET A 143 -17.18 -49.76 -28.46
CA MET A 143 -16.41 -48.54 -28.21
C MET A 143 -17.28 -47.38 -27.72
N GLU A 144 -18.52 -47.28 -28.22
CA GLU A 144 -19.54 -46.33 -27.76
C GLU A 144 -20.00 -46.68 -26.34
N GLN A 145 -20.17 -47.97 -26.03
CA GLN A 145 -20.33 -48.46 -24.65
C GLN A 145 -19.07 -48.23 -23.79
N LEU A 146 -17.89 -48.12 -24.41
CA LEU A 146 -16.63 -47.79 -23.74
C LEU A 146 -16.39 -46.29 -23.54
N ALA A 147 -17.20 -45.44 -24.18
CA ALA A 147 -17.17 -43.97 -24.09
C ALA A 147 -15.74 -43.39 -24.18
N THR A 148 -14.97 -43.78 -25.19
CA THR A 148 -13.67 -43.18 -25.47
C THR A 148 -13.86 -41.84 -26.18
N ASP A 149 -13.60 -40.73 -25.48
CA ASP A 149 -13.66 -39.37 -26.04
C ASP A 149 -12.55 -39.10 -27.09
N ASN A 150 -11.63 -40.05 -27.29
CA ASN A 150 -10.43 -39.92 -28.11
C ASN A 150 -10.53 -40.75 -29.39
N LEU A 151 -11.02 -40.13 -30.47
CA LEU A 151 -11.16 -40.73 -31.81
C LEU A 151 -9.84 -41.29 -32.38
N SER A 152 -8.69 -40.77 -31.93
CA SER A 152 -7.36 -41.25 -32.38
C SER A 152 -6.97 -42.60 -31.77
N GLU A 153 -7.36 -42.87 -30.53
CA GLU A 153 -7.06 -44.12 -29.83
C GLU A 153 -7.99 -45.23 -30.32
N GLU A 154 -9.24 -44.88 -30.65
CA GLU A 154 -10.23 -45.76 -31.27
C GLU A 154 -9.75 -46.35 -32.60
N GLN A 155 -9.10 -45.54 -33.44
CA GLN A 155 -8.54 -45.98 -34.72
C GLN A 155 -7.38 -46.98 -34.56
N GLU A 156 -6.55 -46.82 -33.54
CA GLU A 156 -5.43 -47.73 -33.24
C GLU A 156 -5.94 -49.05 -32.64
N ILE A 157 -6.94 -48.98 -31.75
CA ILE A 157 -7.59 -50.16 -31.16
C ILE A 157 -8.33 -50.96 -32.24
N TRP A 158 -8.99 -50.29 -33.19
CA TRP A 158 -9.64 -50.96 -34.33
C TRP A 158 -8.65 -51.72 -35.21
N GLN A 159 -7.50 -51.11 -35.52
CA GLN A 159 -6.46 -51.79 -36.30
C GLN A 159 -5.89 -53.01 -35.58
N LEU A 160 -5.77 -52.95 -34.25
CA LEU A 160 -5.34 -54.07 -33.43
C LEU A 160 -6.41 -55.17 -33.39
N TRP A 161 -7.68 -54.79 -33.26
CA TRP A 161 -8.84 -55.70 -33.29
C TRP A 161 -8.92 -56.53 -34.58
N VAL A 162 -8.76 -55.88 -35.74
CA VAL A 162 -8.77 -56.54 -37.05
C VAL A 162 -7.62 -57.53 -37.17
N LYS A 163 -6.41 -57.15 -36.75
CA LYS A 163 -5.23 -58.03 -36.80
C LYS A 163 -5.36 -59.23 -35.88
N LEU A 164 -5.82 -59.00 -34.64
CA LEU A 164 -5.98 -60.09 -33.66
C LEU A 164 -7.02 -61.12 -34.12
N ARG A 165 -8.09 -60.68 -34.80
CA ARG A 165 -9.12 -61.57 -35.36
C ARG A 165 -8.58 -62.46 -36.48
N GLN A 166 -7.60 -61.98 -37.24
CA GLN A 166 -6.95 -62.73 -38.33
C GLN A 166 -5.91 -63.72 -37.82
N ASP A 167 -5.09 -63.30 -36.85
CA ASP A 167 -3.97 -64.10 -36.37
C ASP A 167 -4.38 -65.05 -35.23
N GLU A 168 -5.11 -64.57 -34.21
CA GLU A 168 -5.47 -65.35 -33.01
C GLU A 168 -6.84 -64.91 -32.42
N PRO A 169 -7.97 -65.45 -32.93
CA PRO A 169 -9.32 -64.99 -32.55
C PRO A 169 -9.67 -65.22 -31.06
N GLN A 170 -9.00 -66.17 -30.41
CA GLN A 170 -9.16 -66.50 -28.99
C GLN A 170 -8.68 -65.41 -28.02
N LEU A 171 -7.90 -64.42 -28.48
CA LEU A 171 -7.43 -63.31 -27.66
C LEU A 171 -8.35 -62.09 -27.71
N LEU A 172 -9.37 -62.09 -28.58
CA LEU A 172 -10.30 -60.97 -28.73
C LEU A 172 -11.07 -60.72 -27.43
N ASP A 173 -11.58 -61.78 -26.81
CA ASP A 173 -12.28 -61.73 -25.51
C ASP A 173 -11.37 -61.15 -24.40
N ASN A 174 -10.06 -61.40 -24.48
CA ASN A 174 -9.09 -60.84 -23.51
C ASN A 174 -8.90 -59.34 -23.71
N LEU A 175 -8.90 -58.85 -24.96
CA LEU A 175 -8.86 -57.42 -25.25
C LEU A 175 -10.14 -56.72 -24.80
N GLU A 176 -11.30 -57.32 -25.06
CA GLU A 176 -12.59 -56.80 -24.60
C GLU A 176 -12.63 -56.70 -23.07
N ALA A 177 -12.24 -57.76 -22.38
CA ALA A 177 -12.15 -57.78 -20.92
C ALA A 177 -11.12 -56.77 -20.38
N PHE A 178 -10.00 -56.58 -21.08
CA PHE A 178 -8.97 -55.61 -20.72
C PHE A 178 -9.47 -54.16 -20.87
N LEU A 179 -10.07 -53.81 -22.01
CA LEU A 179 -10.66 -52.50 -22.26
C LEU A 179 -11.80 -52.21 -21.28
N ALA A 180 -12.63 -53.21 -20.96
CA ALA A 180 -13.69 -53.08 -19.97
C ALA A 180 -13.13 -52.75 -18.57
N LYS A 181 -12.06 -53.43 -18.15
CA LYS A 181 -11.36 -53.15 -16.88
C LYS A 181 -10.70 -51.76 -16.88
N MET A 182 -10.04 -51.38 -17.98
CA MET A 182 -9.45 -50.05 -18.11
C MET A 182 -10.50 -48.94 -17.99
N ARG A 183 -11.64 -49.08 -18.68
CA ARG A 183 -12.77 -48.16 -18.53
C ARG A 183 -13.23 -48.09 -17.09
N GLN A 184 -13.47 -49.24 -16.45
CA GLN A 184 -13.93 -49.26 -15.06
C GLN A 184 -12.98 -48.47 -14.16
N ARG A 185 -11.66 -48.65 -14.31
CA ARG A 185 -10.66 -47.89 -13.55
C ARG A 185 -10.67 -46.40 -13.86
N ILE A 186 -10.80 -46.02 -15.13
CA ILE A 186 -10.91 -44.61 -15.53
C ILE A 186 -12.18 -43.99 -14.95
N GLN A 187 -13.31 -44.69 -14.99
CA GLN A 187 -14.58 -44.20 -14.48
C GLN A 187 -14.60 -44.11 -12.95
N GLU A 188 -14.05 -45.11 -12.25
CA GLU A 188 -13.80 -45.06 -10.81
C GLU A 188 -12.99 -43.81 -10.46
N ALA A 189 -11.84 -43.60 -11.11
CA ALA A 189 -11.00 -42.43 -10.87
C ALA A 189 -11.70 -41.09 -11.19
N ARG A 190 -12.50 -41.03 -12.26
CA ARG A 190 -13.33 -39.86 -12.59
C ARG A 190 -14.36 -39.59 -11.50
N SER A 191 -15.07 -40.61 -11.03
CA SER A 191 -16.07 -40.47 -9.97
C SER A 191 -15.45 -40.11 -8.60
N GLU A 192 -14.28 -40.64 -8.28
CA GLU A 192 -13.52 -40.28 -7.09
C GLU A 192 -13.06 -38.82 -7.16
N LYS A 193 -12.56 -38.38 -8.32
CA LYS A 193 -12.21 -36.97 -8.56
C LYS A 193 -13.43 -36.06 -8.34
N GLU A 194 -14.58 -36.38 -8.94
CA GLU A 194 -15.80 -35.60 -8.79
C GLU A 194 -16.27 -35.55 -7.33
N ALA A 195 -16.20 -36.66 -6.60
CA ALA A 195 -16.52 -36.72 -5.18
C ALA A 195 -15.57 -35.82 -4.36
N LEU A 196 -14.27 -35.88 -4.63
CA LEU A 196 -13.27 -35.01 -3.98
C LEU A 196 -13.52 -33.54 -4.31
N GLU A 197 -13.80 -33.19 -5.56
CA GLU A 197 -14.14 -31.82 -5.97
C GLU A 197 -15.39 -31.31 -5.26
N GLN A 198 -16.42 -32.14 -5.11
CA GLN A 198 -17.62 -31.78 -4.34
C GLN A 198 -17.30 -31.54 -2.85
N THR A 199 -16.47 -32.38 -2.24
CA THR A 199 -16.05 -32.17 -0.84
C THR A 199 -15.22 -30.91 -0.67
N LEU A 200 -14.29 -30.64 -1.59
CA LEU A 200 -13.48 -29.43 -1.59
C LEU A 200 -14.36 -28.18 -1.75
N ASN A 201 -15.29 -28.18 -2.71
CA ASN A 201 -16.20 -27.07 -2.92
C ASN A 201 -17.09 -26.81 -1.70
N LYS A 202 -17.55 -27.85 -1.01
CA LYS A 202 -18.27 -27.70 0.28
C LYS A 202 -17.38 -27.05 1.34
N ARG A 203 -16.14 -27.51 1.50
CA ARG A 203 -15.18 -26.90 2.44
C ARG A 203 -14.86 -25.45 2.13
N VAL A 204 -14.68 -25.11 0.85
CA VAL A 204 -14.46 -23.73 0.40
C VAL A 204 -15.68 -22.88 0.68
N ALA A 205 -16.89 -23.39 0.44
CA ALA A 205 -18.13 -22.68 0.75
C ALA A 205 -18.35 -22.47 2.25
N GLU A 206 -18.02 -23.46 3.09
CA GLU A 206 -18.01 -23.35 4.55
C GLU A 206 -17.03 -22.25 5.00
N HIS A 207 -15.78 -22.33 4.54
CA HIS A 207 -14.76 -21.35 4.89
C HIS A 207 -15.14 -19.92 4.45
N ASN A 208 -15.68 -19.76 3.23
CA ASN A 208 -16.14 -18.46 2.75
C ASN A 208 -17.26 -17.89 3.62
N LYS A 209 -18.19 -18.73 4.11
CA LYS A 209 -19.23 -18.30 5.05
C LYS A 209 -18.65 -17.87 6.39
N ASP A 210 -17.69 -18.62 6.92
CA ASP A 210 -17.03 -18.27 8.19
C ASP A 210 -16.28 -16.94 8.08
N VAL A 211 -15.58 -16.71 6.97
CA VAL A 211 -14.91 -15.43 6.69
C VAL A 211 -15.91 -14.30 6.58
N GLN A 212 -17.02 -14.49 5.87
CA GLN A 212 -18.09 -13.48 5.78
C GLN A 212 -18.66 -13.14 7.16
N GLN A 213 -18.97 -14.14 7.98
CA GLN A 213 -19.47 -13.93 9.34
C GLN A 213 -18.46 -13.18 10.22
N LEU A 214 -17.17 -13.52 10.13
CA LEU A 214 -16.13 -12.82 10.87
C LEU A 214 -16.02 -11.35 10.44
N CYS A 215 -16.07 -11.08 9.14
CA CYS A 215 -16.09 -9.71 8.61
C CYS A 215 -17.31 -8.93 9.12
N GLU A 216 -18.51 -9.51 9.06
CA GLU A 216 -19.73 -8.91 9.57
C GLU A 216 -19.64 -8.59 11.08
N LEU A 217 -19.11 -9.51 11.88
CA LEU A 217 -18.91 -9.29 13.32
C LEU A 217 -17.92 -8.16 13.60
N LEU A 218 -16.82 -8.10 12.84
CA LEU A 218 -15.83 -7.03 12.97
C LEU A 218 -16.42 -5.68 12.57
N GLU A 219 -17.20 -5.61 11.49
CA GLU A 219 -17.88 -4.41 11.05
C GLU A 219 -18.87 -3.90 12.13
N GLN A 220 -19.68 -4.80 12.69
CA GLN A 220 -20.59 -4.46 13.79
C GLN A 220 -19.83 -3.94 15.02
N GLN A 221 -18.72 -4.57 15.38
CA GLN A 221 -17.89 -4.13 16.49
C GLN A 221 -17.28 -2.74 16.23
N ILE A 222 -16.77 -2.49 15.02
CA ILE A 222 -16.22 -1.19 14.63
C ILE A 222 -17.31 -0.11 14.74
N GLN A 223 -18.51 -0.37 14.22
CA GLN A 223 -19.64 0.56 14.29
C GLN A 223 -20.03 0.88 15.74
N GLN A 224 -20.11 -0.14 16.62
CA GLN A 224 -20.41 0.06 18.04
C GLN A 224 -19.33 0.90 18.75
N GLN A 225 -18.05 0.64 18.47
CA GLN A 225 -16.94 1.41 19.04
C GLN A 225 -16.94 2.85 18.53
N GLN A 226 -17.20 3.06 17.24
CA GLN A 226 -17.34 4.39 16.65
C GLN A 226 -18.46 5.18 17.31
N LEU A 227 -19.65 4.58 17.48
CA LEU A 227 -20.78 5.22 18.15
C LEU A 227 -20.45 5.58 19.60
N ARG A 228 -19.83 4.65 20.34
CA ARG A 228 -19.40 4.88 21.73
C ARG A 228 -18.40 6.04 21.83
N LEU A 229 -17.40 6.07 20.94
CA LEU A 229 -16.41 7.14 20.90
C LEU A 229 -17.04 8.48 20.54
N GLN A 230 -17.98 8.50 19.60
CA GLN A 230 -18.74 9.71 19.26
C GLN A 230 -19.52 10.24 20.45
N GLN A 231 -20.29 9.38 21.13
CA GLN A 231 -21.03 9.75 22.34
C GLN A 231 -20.11 10.28 23.45
N GLN A 232 -18.97 9.62 23.69
CA GLN A 232 -18.00 10.09 24.68
C GLN A 232 -17.34 11.41 24.27
N SER A 233 -17.13 11.63 22.98
CA SER A 233 -16.61 12.90 22.45
C SER A 233 -17.62 14.04 22.63
N THR A 234 -18.89 13.81 22.29
CA THR A 234 -19.94 14.83 22.45
C THR A 234 -20.14 15.20 23.90
N VAL A 235 -20.21 14.22 24.81
CA VAL A 235 -20.32 14.46 26.25
C VAL A 235 -19.12 15.26 26.78
N ARG A 236 -17.89 14.88 26.41
CA ARG A 236 -16.68 15.62 26.83
C ARG A 236 -16.67 17.06 26.29
N SER A 237 -17.06 17.25 25.04
CA SER A 237 -17.15 18.58 24.43
C SER A 237 -18.20 19.45 25.11
N GLN A 238 -19.36 18.88 25.45
CA GLN A 238 -20.42 19.57 26.19
C GLN A 238 -19.94 19.97 27.59
N GLN A 239 -19.34 19.05 28.33
CA GLN A 239 -18.77 19.32 29.65
C GLN A 239 -17.72 20.43 29.61
N HIS A 240 -16.83 20.40 28.62
CA HIS A 240 -15.83 21.44 28.45
C HIS A 240 -16.45 22.80 28.07
N GLY A 241 -17.47 22.79 27.22
CA GLY A 241 -18.24 24.00 26.88
C GLY A 241 -18.95 24.60 28.10
N GLU A 242 -19.58 23.78 28.93
CA GLU A 242 -20.22 24.19 30.18
C GLU A 242 -19.22 24.75 31.20
N GLU A 243 -18.03 24.15 31.30
CA GLU A 243 -16.97 24.66 32.15
C GLU A 243 -16.45 26.02 31.69
N LEU A 244 -16.20 26.17 30.39
CA LEU A 244 -15.76 27.43 29.82
C LEU A 244 -16.84 28.52 30.03
N GLN A 245 -18.11 28.19 29.81
CA GLN A 245 -19.21 29.12 30.06
C GLN A 245 -19.26 29.55 31.53
N ARG A 246 -19.10 28.62 32.48
CA ARG A 246 -19.06 28.95 33.92
C ARG A 246 -17.92 29.92 34.26
N VAL A 247 -16.74 29.73 33.65
CA VAL A 247 -15.58 30.62 33.86
C VAL A 247 -15.84 31.99 33.24
N LEU A 248 -16.40 32.05 32.03
CA LEU A 248 -16.78 33.30 31.38
C LEU A 248 -17.80 34.07 32.22
N ASP A 249 -18.87 33.42 32.69
CA ASP A 249 -19.88 34.06 33.53
C ASP A 249 -19.29 34.57 34.85
N ALA A 250 -18.35 33.83 35.45
CA ALA A 250 -17.67 34.26 36.66
C ALA A 250 -16.76 35.47 36.41
N SER A 251 -16.01 35.46 35.30
CA SER A 251 -15.19 36.59 34.86
C SER A 251 -16.04 37.83 34.57
N GLU A 252 -17.18 37.65 33.88
CA GLU A 252 -18.10 38.75 33.58
C GLU A 252 -18.67 39.37 34.86
N ARG A 253 -19.09 38.54 35.83
CA ARG A 253 -19.55 39.02 37.14
C ARG A 253 -18.47 39.82 37.87
N GLU A 254 -17.21 39.39 37.79
CA GLU A 254 -16.11 40.12 38.41
C GLU A 254 -15.83 41.46 37.72
N VAL A 255 -15.86 41.48 36.37
CA VAL A 255 -15.76 42.73 35.60
C VAL A 255 -16.89 43.69 35.98
N GLN A 256 -18.13 43.20 36.09
CA GLN A 256 -19.27 44.02 36.50
C GLN A 256 -19.06 44.63 37.90
N ARG A 257 -18.52 43.86 38.86
CA ARG A 257 -18.18 44.37 40.21
C ARG A 257 -17.08 45.43 40.18
N LEU A 258 -16.05 45.22 39.36
CA LEU A 258 -14.97 46.21 39.20
C LEU A 258 -15.50 47.51 38.59
N VAL A 259 -16.40 47.41 37.60
CA VAL A 259 -17.05 48.58 36.99
C VAL A 259 -17.88 49.35 38.03
N THR A 260 -18.68 48.67 38.86
CA THR A 260 -19.47 49.36 39.90
C THR A 260 -18.57 50.03 40.94
N ALA A 261 -17.51 49.35 41.39
CA ALA A 261 -16.53 49.91 42.30
C ALA A 261 -15.80 51.12 41.70
N GLN A 262 -15.41 51.06 40.42
CA GLN A 262 -14.82 52.19 39.70
C GLN A 262 -15.78 53.38 39.67
N MET A 263 -17.06 53.17 39.33
CA MET A 263 -18.07 54.24 39.32
C MET A 263 -18.25 54.88 40.70
N GLU A 264 -18.18 54.11 41.78
CA GLU A 264 -18.23 54.63 43.15
C GLU A 264 -16.99 55.46 43.50
N LEU A 265 -15.80 54.97 43.17
CA LEU A 265 -14.54 55.68 43.39
C LEU A 265 -14.50 56.98 42.60
N GLU A 266 -14.90 56.98 41.33
CA GLU A 266 -14.99 58.19 40.51
C GLU A 266 -15.96 59.21 41.13
N ARG A 267 -17.11 58.78 41.64
CA ARG A 267 -18.05 59.65 42.36
C ARG A 267 -17.41 60.27 43.61
N ARG A 268 -16.68 59.48 44.41
CA ARG A 268 -15.97 59.98 45.59
C ARG A 268 -14.87 60.98 45.21
N CYS A 269 -14.07 60.69 44.18
CA CYS A 269 -13.04 61.61 43.69
C CYS A 269 -13.64 62.95 43.25
N ARG A 270 -14.76 62.93 42.50
CA ARG A 270 -15.46 64.16 42.08
C ARG A 270 -15.95 64.97 43.29
N SER A 271 -16.54 64.31 44.30
CA SER A 271 -17.02 64.97 45.52
C SER A 271 -15.89 65.58 46.35
N LEU A 272 -14.78 64.85 46.52
CA LEU A 272 -13.60 65.36 47.22
C LEU A 272 -13.01 66.55 46.48
N HIS A 273 -12.92 66.49 45.15
CA HIS A 273 -12.43 67.60 44.35
C HIS A 273 -13.33 68.85 44.48
N SER A 274 -14.66 68.69 44.47
CA SER A 274 -15.57 69.82 44.71
C SER A 274 -15.42 70.39 46.12
N SER A 275 -15.26 69.56 47.15
CA SER A 275 -15.04 70.03 48.52
C SER A 275 -13.69 70.72 48.69
N GLN A 276 -12.65 70.22 48.03
CA GLN A 276 -11.33 70.85 47.99
C GLN A 276 -11.40 72.23 47.31
N GLN A 277 -12.12 72.34 46.18
CA GLN A 277 -12.33 73.63 45.53
C GLN A 277 -13.05 74.62 46.45
N VAL A 278 -14.13 74.20 47.12
CA VAL A 278 -14.87 75.05 48.08
C VAL A 278 -13.96 75.51 49.22
N THR A 279 -13.28 74.59 49.89
CA THR A 279 -12.35 74.92 51.00
C THR A 279 -11.17 75.80 50.54
N SER A 280 -10.67 75.62 49.31
CA SER A 280 -9.66 76.50 48.72
C SER A 280 -10.20 77.91 48.50
N THR A 281 -11.42 78.05 47.97
CA THR A 281 -12.04 79.37 47.76
C THR A 281 -12.35 80.08 49.08
N GLU A 282 -12.82 79.36 50.10
CA GLU A 282 -13.05 79.91 51.44
C GLU A 282 -11.73 80.33 52.11
N ASN A 283 -10.68 79.51 52.02
CA ASN A 283 -9.36 79.88 52.53
C ASN A 283 -8.82 81.13 51.84
N GLN A 284 -8.99 81.25 50.52
CA GLN A 284 -8.60 82.45 49.78
C GLN A 284 -9.37 83.69 50.26
N GLN A 285 -10.69 83.59 50.42
CA GLN A 285 -11.51 84.68 50.96
C GLN A 285 -11.08 85.08 52.39
N LEU A 286 -10.80 84.10 53.25
CA LEU A 286 -10.30 84.34 54.60
C LEU A 286 -8.93 85.04 54.56
N GLN A 287 -8.04 84.62 53.67
CA GLN A 287 -6.73 85.25 53.50
C GLN A 287 -6.85 86.70 53.01
N GLU A 288 -7.71 86.96 52.02
CA GLU A 288 -8.02 88.32 51.56
C GLU A 288 -8.61 89.19 52.69
N SER A 289 -9.52 88.63 53.49
CA SER A 289 -10.10 89.35 54.64
C SER A 289 -9.06 89.62 55.74
N ASN A 290 -8.17 88.66 56.04
CA ASN A 290 -7.08 88.83 57.00
C ASN A 290 -6.10 89.91 56.53
N GLN A 291 -5.71 89.90 55.24
CA GLN A 291 -4.87 90.95 54.67
C GLN A 291 -5.52 92.32 54.78
N ALA A 292 -6.82 92.42 54.49
CA ALA A 292 -7.56 93.68 54.64
C ALA A 292 -7.59 94.16 56.09
N LEU A 293 -7.77 93.26 57.06
CA LEU A 293 -7.72 93.57 58.49
C LEU A 293 -6.32 93.99 58.94
N GLU A 294 -5.27 93.30 58.50
CA GLU A 294 -3.87 93.66 58.78
C GLU A 294 -3.52 95.05 58.23
N GLN A 295 -3.93 95.37 57.01
CA GLN A 295 -3.76 96.71 56.42
C GLN A 295 -4.49 97.78 57.25
N HIS A 296 -5.71 97.52 57.72
CA HIS A 296 -6.43 98.42 58.63
C HIS A 296 -5.70 98.59 59.96
N LEU A 297 -5.19 97.52 60.56
CA LEU A 297 -4.43 97.58 61.81
C LEU A 297 -3.13 98.37 61.64
N GLN A 298 -2.41 98.17 60.53
CA GLN A 298 -1.22 98.96 60.20
C GLN A 298 -1.56 100.44 60.03
N HIS A 299 -2.66 100.75 59.34
CA HIS A 299 -3.13 102.12 59.19
C HIS A 299 -3.44 102.76 60.55
N LEU A 300 -4.20 102.08 61.41
CA LEU A 300 -4.49 102.53 62.77
C LEU A 300 -3.21 102.68 63.60
N HIS A 301 -2.25 101.77 63.47
CA HIS A 301 -0.96 101.87 64.16
C HIS A 301 -0.16 103.09 63.69
N GLN A 302 -0.11 103.36 62.39
CA GLN A 302 0.51 104.56 61.82
C GLN A 302 -0.18 105.84 62.33
N GLN A 303 -1.52 105.85 62.39
CA GLN A 303 -2.28 106.96 62.97
C GLN A 303 -1.99 107.14 64.46
N LEU A 304 -1.90 106.06 65.24
CA LEU A 304 -1.52 106.10 66.64
C LEU A 304 -0.08 106.59 66.84
N GLN A 305 0.86 106.15 66.00
CA GLN A 305 2.24 106.66 66.03
C GLN A 305 2.30 108.14 65.67
N HIS A 306 1.54 108.58 64.66
CA HIS A 306 1.47 109.98 64.27
C HIS A 306 0.91 110.84 65.41
N THR A 307 -0.21 110.44 66.01
CA THR A 307 -0.80 111.14 67.16
C THR A 307 0.14 111.11 68.38
N GLN A 308 0.82 110.00 68.69
CA GLN A 308 1.84 109.96 69.74
C GLN A 308 3.05 110.86 69.42
N GLY A 309 3.46 110.96 68.16
CA GLY A 309 4.49 111.89 67.69
C GLY A 309 4.06 113.34 67.91
N CYS A 310 2.84 113.70 67.51
CA CYS A 310 2.24 115.01 67.75
C CYS A 310 2.14 115.33 69.26
N LEU A 311 1.77 114.35 70.08
CA LEU A 311 1.74 114.51 71.54
C LEU A 311 3.15 114.66 72.14
N ARG A 312 4.17 114.00 71.59
CA ARG A 312 5.57 114.19 72.00
C ARG A 312 6.11 115.55 71.61
N THR A 313 5.74 116.09 70.44
CA THR A 313 6.12 117.45 70.03
C THR A 313 5.41 118.52 70.87
N VAL A 314 4.18 118.27 71.33
CA VAL A 314 3.44 119.16 72.25
C VAL A 314 3.95 119.08 73.70
N ARG A 315 4.63 117.98 74.08
CA ARG A 315 5.20 117.79 75.44
C ARG A 315 6.65 118.29 75.56
N ALA A 316 7.30 118.66 74.45
CA ALA A 316 8.66 119.20 74.38
C ALA A 316 8.71 120.73 74.23
N THR A 317 7.55 121.39 74.31
CA THR A 317 7.35 122.85 74.39
C THR A 317 6.76 123.18 75.75
#